data_AF-A0A1G6F4T9-F1
#
_entry.id   AF-A0A1G6F4T9-F1
#
_cell.length_a   1.000
_cell.length_b   1.000
_cell.length_c   1.000
_cell.angle_alpha   90.00
_cell.angle_beta   90.00
_cell.angle_gamma   90.00
#
_symmetry.space_group_name_H-M   'P 1'
#
loop_
_entity.id
_entity.type
_entity.pdbx_description
1 polymer ?
#
loop_
_entity_poly.entity_id
_entity_poly.type
_entity_poly.pdbx_seq_one_letter_code
_entity_poly.pdbx_strand_id
1 'polypeptide(L)'
;MVAYVQSKGWTTFDEMQADRKALKGKCDELEASRSTMNDRMAYLEKLLDYHAQYEPYQKVNAEYWKLKKAEDKNGKPLGFFKKSQAEEYKRKHQTELNTYKIHRDVLKDMIKEPDKKINPKAWQKELDGLREKYQKTERPLSEATLNLAKMEVLSHNKRDLERMLQNERGQKEHEINRTRRKDHNMISRNLE
;
A
#
# COMPACT_ATOMS: atom_id res chain seq x y z
N MET A 1 -18.26 -10.55 22.96
CA MET A 1 -19.01 -9.39 22.42
C MET A 1 -19.41 -8.38 23.48
N VAL A 2 -19.99 -8.79 24.62
CA VAL A 2 -20.34 -7.85 25.72
C VAL A 2 -19.16 -7.00 26.19
N ALA A 3 -18.02 -7.64 26.51
CA ALA A 3 -16.80 -6.93 26.91
C ALA A 3 -16.28 -5.96 25.83
N TYR A 4 -16.51 -6.27 24.54
CA TYR A 4 -16.12 -5.40 23.43
C TYR A 4 -16.97 -4.13 23.41
N VAL A 5 -18.29 -4.26 23.50
CA VAL A 5 -19.22 -3.12 23.57
C VAL A 5 -18.91 -2.25 24.80
N GLN A 6 -18.70 -2.86 25.96
CA GLN A 6 -18.30 -2.16 27.20
C GLN A 6 -16.98 -1.42 27.03
N SER A 7 -15.96 -2.04 26.41
CA SER A 7 -14.66 -1.41 26.17
C SER A 7 -14.74 -0.18 25.25
N LYS A 8 -15.80 -0.09 24.44
CA LYS A 8 -16.07 1.04 23.54
C LYS A 8 -16.92 2.12 24.19
N GLY A 9 -17.56 1.82 25.32
CA GLY A 9 -18.43 2.75 26.03
C GLY A 9 -19.75 3.03 25.32
N TRP A 10 -20.15 2.22 24.33
CA TRP A 10 -21.41 2.41 23.62
C TRP A 10 -22.58 2.03 24.52
N THR A 11 -23.51 2.97 24.65
CA THR A 11 -24.82 2.79 25.29
C THR A 11 -25.94 2.67 24.26
N THR A 12 -25.71 3.14 23.02
CA THR A 12 -26.67 3.05 21.92
C THR A 12 -26.06 2.49 20.64
N PHE A 13 -26.92 2.05 19.71
CA PHE A 13 -26.48 1.59 18.40
C PHE A 13 -26.03 2.73 17.48
N ASP A 14 -26.55 3.93 17.68
CA ASP A 14 -26.19 5.10 16.88
C ASP A 14 -24.75 5.54 17.18
N GLU A 15 -24.32 5.48 18.44
CA GLU A 15 -22.93 5.67 18.85
C GLU A 15 -22.00 4.66 18.17
N MET A 16 -22.36 3.38 18.17
CA MET A 16 -21.60 2.34 17.47
C MET A 16 -21.54 2.59 15.95
N GLN A 17 -22.63 3.03 15.31
CA GLN A 17 -22.63 3.33 13.88
C GLN A 17 -21.76 4.55 13.53
N ALA A 18 -21.76 5.59 14.38
CA ALA A 18 -20.88 6.73 14.22
C ALA A 18 -19.41 6.31 14.28
N ASP A 19 -19.04 5.50 15.27
CA ASP A 19 -17.70 4.93 15.40
C ASP A 19 -17.33 4.02 14.23
N ARG A 20 -18.26 3.18 13.76
CA ARG A 20 -18.06 2.33 12.58
C ARG A 20 -17.76 3.17 11.34
N LYS A 21 -18.50 4.26 11.12
CA LYS A 21 -18.27 5.18 10.00
C LYS A 21 -16.90 5.85 10.10
N ALA A 22 -16.54 6.35 11.28
CA ALA A 22 -15.23 6.97 11.51
C ALA A 22 -14.08 5.99 11.32
N LEU A 23 -14.23 4.75 11.83
CA LEU A 23 -13.24 3.70 11.68
C LEU A 23 -13.06 3.28 10.22
N LYS A 24 -14.17 3.18 9.46
CA LYS A 24 -14.11 2.89 8.03
C LYS A 24 -13.32 3.95 7.27
N GLY A 25 -13.59 5.24 7.52
CA GLY A 25 -12.82 6.32 6.90
C GLY A 25 -11.31 6.22 7.19
N LYS A 26 -10.95 5.89 8.44
CA LYS A 26 -9.54 5.66 8.82
C LYS A 26 -8.92 4.45 8.10
N CYS A 27 -9.67 3.36 7.91
CA CYS A 27 -9.20 2.22 7.10
C CYS A 27 -8.92 2.65 5.66
N ASP A 28 -9.88 3.34 5.04
CA ASP A 28 -9.77 3.79 3.65
C ASP A 28 -8.55 4.70 3.46
N GLU A 29 -8.30 5.63 4.39
CA GLU A 29 -7.10 6.49 4.42
C GLU A 29 -5.80 5.70 4.57
N LEU A 30 -5.78 4.71 5.48
CA LEU A 30 -4.62 3.84 5.68
C LEU A 30 -4.31 2.98 4.45
N GLU A 31 -5.33 2.44 3.79
CA GLU A 31 -5.19 1.66 2.56
C GLU A 31 -4.67 2.53 1.41
N ALA A 32 -5.21 3.75 1.24
CA ALA A 32 -4.72 4.70 0.25
C ALA A 32 -3.25 5.09 0.50
N SER A 33 -2.88 5.31 1.77
CA SER A 33 -1.50 5.57 2.17
C SER A 33 -0.58 4.38 1.85
N ARG A 34 -1.02 3.14 2.15
CA ARG A 34 -0.29 1.91 1.82
C ARG A 34 -0.10 1.73 0.32
N SER A 35 -1.13 2.01 -0.49
CA SER A 35 -1.01 1.97 -1.95
C SER A 35 0.06 2.95 -2.44
N THR A 36 0.01 4.20 -1.96
CA THR A 36 0.97 5.24 -2.33
C THR A 36 2.40 4.85 -1.94
N MET A 37 2.59 4.29 -0.74
CA MET A 37 3.90 3.79 -0.29
C MET A 37 4.38 2.65 -1.19
N ASN A 38 3.51 1.69 -1.51
CA ASN A 38 3.84 0.56 -2.39
C ASN A 38 4.28 1.03 -3.78
N ASP A 39 3.54 1.95 -4.39
CA ASP A 39 3.89 2.51 -5.71
C ASP A 39 5.25 3.19 -5.68
N ARG A 40 5.56 3.92 -4.60
CA ARG A 40 6.85 4.56 -4.41
C ARG A 40 7.97 3.54 -4.18
N MET A 41 7.74 2.51 -3.37
CA MET A 41 8.71 1.44 -3.14
C MET A 41 9.04 0.70 -4.44
N ALA A 42 8.02 0.31 -5.23
CA ALA A 42 8.22 -0.35 -6.51
C ALA A 42 9.03 0.51 -7.50
N TYR A 43 8.77 1.82 -7.52
CA TYR A 43 9.57 2.76 -8.31
C TYR A 43 11.04 2.80 -7.87
N LEU A 44 11.31 2.88 -6.57
CA LEU A 44 12.68 2.89 -6.02
C LEU A 44 13.40 1.56 -6.29
N GLU A 45 12.71 0.44 -6.13
CA GLU A 45 13.26 -0.90 -6.43
C GLU A 45 13.65 -1.01 -7.91
N LYS A 46 12.82 -0.49 -8.83
CA LYS A 46 13.16 -0.46 -10.26
C LYS A 46 14.41 0.38 -10.55
N LEU A 47 14.56 1.54 -9.90
CA LEU A 47 15.76 2.38 -10.05
C LEU A 47 17.01 1.67 -9.51
N LEU A 48 16.90 1.02 -8.35
CA LEU A 48 18.00 0.29 -7.71
C LEU A 48 18.42 -0.92 -8.54
N ASP A 49 17.47 -1.71 -9.04
CA ASP A 49 17.73 -2.86 -9.88
C ASP A 49 18.43 -2.47 -11.19
N TYR A 50 17.92 -1.44 -11.87
CA TYR A 50 18.57 -0.93 -13.08
C TYR A 50 19.98 -0.38 -12.78
N HIS A 51 20.15 0.31 -11.64
CA HIS A 51 21.47 0.78 -11.22
C HIS A 51 22.44 -0.39 -10.95
N ALA A 52 21.96 -1.51 -10.38
CA ALA A 52 22.79 -2.68 -10.14
C ALA A 52 23.32 -3.28 -11.45
N GLN A 53 22.48 -3.33 -12.49
CA GLN A 53 22.88 -3.77 -13.84
C GLN A 53 23.87 -2.79 -14.51
N TYR A 54 23.78 -1.51 -14.17
CA TYR A 54 24.67 -0.45 -14.66
C TYR A 54 26.05 -0.41 -13.96
N GLU A 55 26.16 -0.91 -12.72
CA GLU A 55 27.37 -0.82 -11.88
C GLU A 55 28.67 -1.35 -12.54
N PRO A 56 28.67 -2.49 -13.27
CA PRO A 56 29.88 -2.97 -13.95
C PRO A 56 30.44 -1.97 -14.97
N TYR A 57 29.56 -1.26 -15.69
CA TYR A 57 29.97 -0.25 -16.67
C TYR A 57 30.51 1.02 -16.01
N GLN A 58 30.03 1.35 -14.79
CA GLN A 58 30.59 2.45 -14.00
C GLN A 58 32.06 2.18 -13.64
N LYS A 59 32.39 0.94 -13.26
CA LYS A 59 33.78 0.52 -12.98
C LYS A 59 34.68 0.69 -14.20
N VAL A 60 34.22 0.21 -15.36
CA VAL A 60 34.97 0.34 -16.62
C VAL A 60 35.23 1.82 -16.96
N ASN A 61 34.21 2.67 -16.86
CA ASN A 61 34.36 4.09 -17.12
C ASN A 61 35.28 4.78 -16.09
N ALA A 62 35.17 4.43 -14.80
CA ALA A 62 36.03 4.99 -13.74
C ALA A 62 37.50 4.65 -13.96
N GLU A 63 37.81 3.41 -14.36
CA GLU A 63 39.17 2.96 -14.67
C GLU A 63 39.75 3.68 -15.91
N TYR A 64 38.96 3.82 -16.98
CA TYR A 64 39.36 4.62 -18.14
C TYR A 64 39.75 6.07 -17.74
N TRP A 65 38.93 6.74 -16.93
CA TRP A 65 39.21 8.10 -16.48
C TRP A 65 40.38 8.18 -15.50
N LYS A 66 40.64 7.13 -14.72
CA LYS A 66 41.84 7.03 -13.86
C LYS A 66 43.11 6.97 -14.72
N LEU A 67 43.13 6.14 -15.75
CA LEU A 67 44.25 6.03 -16.70
C LEU A 67 44.47 7.36 -17.43
N LYS A 68 43.39 7.99 -17.90
CA LYS A 68 43.45 9.29 -18.57
C LYS A 68 44.07 10.38 -17.69
N LYS A 69 43.61 10.50 -16.44
CA LYS A 69 44.17 11.45 -15.47
C LYS A 69 45.63 11.17 -15.12
N ALA A 70 46.04 9.90 -15.10
CA ALA A 70 47.44 9.54 -14.87
C ALA A 70 48.33 9.97 -16.04
N GLU A 71 47.86 9.83 -17.28
CA GLU A 71 48.56 10.29 -18.49
C GLU A 71 48.67 11.81 -18.55
N ASP A 72 47.60 12.54 -18.20
CA ASP A 72 47.61 14.00 -18.17
C ASP A 72 48.62 14.54 -17.13
N LYS A 73 48.86 13.79 -16.03
CA LYS A 73 49.83 14.15 -14.99
C LYS A 73 51.27 13.74 -15.31
N ASN A 74 51.47 12.53 -15.84
CA ASN A 74 52.80 11.95 -16.06
C ASN A 74 53.36 12.24 -17.46
N GLY A 75 52.58 12.92 -18.30
CA GLY A 75 52.90 13.13 -19.71
C GLY A 75 52.52 11.92 -20.56
N LYS A 76 52.04 12.18 -21.77
CA LYS A 76 51.79 11.11 -22.74
C LYS A 76 53.11 10.46 -23.14
N PRO A 77 53.14 9.14 -23.41
CA PRO A 77 54.34 8.48 -23.90
C PRO A 77 54.83 9.19 -25.19
N LEU A 78 56.07 9.70 -25.16
CA LEU A 78 56.70 10.30 -26.33
C LEU A 78 57.05 9.20 -27.35
N GLY A 79 56.46 9.30 -28.54
CA GLY A 79 56.76 8.45 -29.70
C GLY A 79 55.53 8.13 -30.54
N PHE A 80 55.60 8.41 -31.85
CA PHE A 80 54.49 8.24 -32.81
C PHE A 80 53.84 6.84 -32.85
N PHE A 81 54.50 5.82 -32.31
CA PHE A 81 54.05 4.43 -32.31
C PHE A 81 53.57 3.91 -30.94
N LYS A 82 53.70 4.67 -29.84
CA LYS A 82 53.27 4.21 -28.51
C LYS A 82 51.84 4.64 -28.22
N LYS A 83 50.92 3.67 -28.19
CA LYS A 83 49.57 3.90 -27.66
C LYS A 83 49.67 4.10 -26.15
N SER A 84 48.93 5.09 -25.66
CA SER A 84 48.83 5.34 -24.23
C SER A 84 47.97 4.26 -23.58
N GLN A 85 48.17 4.00 -22.28
CA GLN A 85 47.42 2.98 -21.55
C GLN A 85 45.90 3.24 -21.61
N ALA A 86 45.49 4.51 -21.56
CA ALA A 86 44.09 4.91 -21.66
C ALA A 86 43.52 4.66 -23.07
N GLU A 87 44.28 4.88 -24.14
CA GLU A 87 43.83 4.60 -25.51
C GLU A 87 43.75 3.09 -25.80
N GLU A 88 44.69 2.29 -25.27
CA GLU A 88 44.59 0.83 -25.34
C GLU A 88 43.38 0.30 -24.55
N TYR A 89 43.17 0.82 -23.35
CA TYR A 89 42.02 0.48 -22.51
C TYR A 89 40.71 0.84 -23.20
N LYS A 90 40.61 2.07 -23.74
CA LYS A 90 39.44 2.53 -24.49
C LYS A 90 39.15 1.64 -25.69
N ARG A 91 40.17 1.21 -26.43
CA ARG A 91 40.00 0.30 -27.57
C ARG A 91 39.47 -1.07 -27.14
N LYS A 92 39.97 -1.62 -26.03
CA LYS A 92 39.55 -2.93 -25.50
C LYS A 92 38.12 -2.89 -24.94
N HIS A 93 37.72 -1.77 -24.34
CA HIS A 93 36.44 -1.61 -23.64
C HIS A 93 35.48 -0.63 -24.34
N GLN A 94 35.60 -0.47 -25.66
CA GLN A 94 34.86 0.54 -26.41
C GLN A 94 33.35 0.31 -26.34
N THR A 95 32.92 -0.95 -26.37
CA THR A 95 31.51 -1.32 -26.27
C THR A 95 30.97 -0.98 -24.89
N GLU A 96 31.67 -1.36 -23.83
CA GLU A 96 31.29 -1.13 -22.43
C GLU A 96 31.24 0.37 -22.11
N LEU A 97 32.17 1.16 -22.64
CA LEU A 97 32.15 2.63 -22.51
C LEU A 97 30.99 3.29 -23.25
N ASN A 98 30.53 2.72 -24.37
CA ASN A 98 29.33 3.18 -25.06
C ASN A 98 28.06 2.77 -24.29
N THR A 99 28.00 1.52 -23.85
CA THR A 99 26.91 0.98 -23.02
C THR A 99 26.75 1.76 -21.70
N TYR A 100 27.85 2.20 -21.09
CA TYR A 100 27.85 3.11 -19.94
C TYR A 100 27.03 4.38 -20.20
N LYS A 101 27.23 5.04 -21.36
CA LYS A 101 26.53 6.28 -21.69
C LYS A 101 25.03 6.03 -21.84
N ILE A 102 24.67 4.97 -22.56
CA ILE A 102 23.28 4.57 -22.78
C ILE A 102 22.59 4.31 -21.43
N HIS A 103 23.17 3.48 -20.58
CA HIS A 103 22.59 3.20 -19.25
C HIS A 103 22.48 4.44 -18.38
N ARG A 104 23.48 5.33 -18.41
CA ARG A 104 23.43 6.57 -17.65
C ARG A 104 22.26 7.44 -18.08
N ASP A 105 22.03 7.57 -19.38
CA ASP A 105 20.99 8.45 -19.91
C ASP A 105 19.62 7.83 -19.68
N VAL A 106 19.45 6.52 -19.90
CA VAL A 106 18.21 5.80 -19.54
C VAL A 106 17.91 5.92 -18.04
N LEU A 107 18.91 5.73 -17.16
CA LEU A 107 18.70 5.85 -15.72
C LEU A 107 18.34 7.29 -15.31
N LYS A 108 18.83 8.31 -16.03
CA LYS A 108 18.39 9.70 -15.82
C LYS A 108 16.94 9.90 -16.24
N ASP A 109 16.55 9.36 -17.40
CA ASP A 109 15.18 9.48 -17.91
C ASP A 109 14.16 8.74 -17.02
N MET A 110 14.59 7.67 -16.34
CA MET A 110 13.77 6.96 -15.35
C MET A 110 13.50 7.77 -14.08
N ILE A 111 14.32 8.76 -13.75
CA ILE A 111 14.15 9.56 -12.54
C ILE A 111 13.01 10.57 -12.77
N LYS A 112 11.89 10.37 -12.06
CA LYS A 112 10.71 11.25 -12.11
C LYS A 112 11.01 12.68 -11.65
N GLU A 113 11.98 12.84 -10.75
CA GLU A 113 12.36 14.15 -10.22
C GLU A 113 13.42 14.82 -11.12
N PRO A 114 13.06 15.88 -11.88
CA PRO A 114 13.88 16.41 -12.97
C PRO A 114 15.28 16.90 -12.55
N ASP A 115 15.44 17.30 -11.28
CA ASP A 115 16.71 17.84 -10.76
C ASP A 115 17.51 16.84 -9.89
N LYS A 116 17.00 15.61 -9.69
CA LYS A 116 17.69 14.64 -8.84
C LYS A 116 18.77 13.89 -9.62
N LYS A 117 20.00 13.95 -9.11
CA LYS A 117 21.12 13.13 -9.58
C LYS A 117 20.89 11.65 -9.25
N ILE A 118 21.51 10.76 -10.03
CA ILE A 118 21.60 9.32 -9.74
C ILE A 118 22.24 9.15 -8.35
N ASN A 119 21.46 8.68 -7.38
CA ASN A 119 21.91 8.53 -5.99
C ASN A 119 21.28 7.28 -5.35
N PRO A 120 21.87 6.09 -5.60
CA PRO A 120 21.35 4.82 -5.11
C PRO A 120 21.29 4.74 -3.58
N LYS A 121 22.24 5.39 -2.87
CA LYS A 121 22.24 5.42 -1.40
C LYS A 121 21.02 6.15 -0.86
N ALA A 122 20.62 7.26 -1.50
CA ALA A 122 19.41 7.99 -1.12
C ALA A 122 18.15 7.17 -1.41
N TRP A 123 18.08 6.49 -2.57
CA TRP A 123 16.95 5.63 -2.92
C TRP A 123 16.81 4.45 -1.96
N GLN A 124 17.91 3.79 -1.59
CA GLN A 124 17.90 2.70 -0.61
C GLN A 124 17.41 3.19 0.76
N LYS A 125 17.94 4.33 1.23
CA LYS A 125 17.51 4.92 2.51
C LYS A 125 16.01 5.27 2.52
N GLU A 126 15.51 5.81 1.40
CA GLU A 126 14.08 6.11 1.25
C GLU A 126 13.25 4.83 1.25
N LEU A 127 13.67 3.80 0.52
CA LEU A 127 13.02 2.49 0.46
C LEU A 127 12.94 1.82 1.83
N ASP A 128 14.04 1.82 2.59
CA ASP A 128 14.07 1.24 3.94
C ASP A 128 13.11 1.98 4.89
N GLY A 129 13.10 3.33 4.82
CA GLY A 129 12.17 4.14 5.60
C GLY A 129 10.69 3.93 5.21
N LEU A 130 10.41 3.70 3.92
CA LEU A 130 9.06 3.36 3.46
C LEU A 130 8.64 1.97 3.95
N ARG A 131 9.52 0.98 3.91
CA ARG A 131 9.26 -0.37 4.45
C ARG A 131 8.94 -0.34 5.93
N GLU A 132 9.71 0.42 6.72
CA GLU A 132 9.44 0.60 8.16
C GLU A 132 8.07 1.26 8.40
N LYS A 133 7.76 2.34 7.66
CA LYS A 133 6.45 3.01 7.75
C LYS A 133 5.32 2.07 7.35
N TYR A 134 5.49 1.31 6.27
CA TYR A 134 4.51 0.34 5.80
C TYR A 134 4.23 -0.72 6.86
N GLN A 135 5.27 -1.28 7.47
CA GLN A 135 5.13 -2.27 8.55
C GLN A 135 4.37 -1.70 9.76
N LYS A 136 4.61 -0.44 10.13
CA LYS A 136 3.88 0.24 11.22
C LYS A 136 2.37 0.37 10.97
N THR A 137 1.91 0.29 9.72
CA THR A 137 0.48 0.34 9.39
C THR A 137 -0.23 -1.01 9.48
N GLU A 138 0.50 -2.13 9.53
CA GLU A 138 -0.08 -3.48 9.51
C GLU A 138 -0.98 -3.74 10.72
N ARG A 139 -0.47 -3.46 11.92
CA ARG A 139 -1.23 -3.67 13.16
C ARG A 139 -2.50 -2.80 13.23
N PRO A 140 -2.43 -1.46 13.04
CA PRO A 140 -3.64 -0.63 13.00
C PRO A 140 -4.68 -1.09 11.99
N LEU A 141 -4.26 -1.50 10.79
CA LEU A 141 -5.19 -1.99 9.77
C LEU A 141 -5.86 -3.31 10.18
N SER A 142 -5.11 -4.26 10.75
CA SER A 142 -5.68 -5.52 11.24
C SER A 142 -6.66 -5.29 12.39
N GLU A 143 -6.33 -4.40 13.34
CA GLU A 143 -7.18 -4.07 14.47
C GLU A 143 -8.46 -3.37 14.01
N ALA A 144 -8.34 -2.45 13.05
CA ALA A 144 -9.48 -1.76 12.47
C ALA A 144 -10.40 -2.72 11.70
N THR A 145 -9.83 -3.63 10.89
CA THR A 145 -10.58 -4.67 10.18
C THR A 145 -11.34 -5.57 11.15
N LEU A 146 -10.69 -6.04 12.21
CA LEU A 146 -11.32 -6.87 13.24
C LEU A 146 -12.45 -6.12 13.96
N ASN A 147 -12.25 -4.84 14.27
CA ASN A 147 -13.27 -4.01 14.90
C ASN A 147 -14.47 -3.79 13.99
N LEU A 148 -14.26 -3.51 12.70
CA LEU A 148 -15.33 -3.40 11.71
C LEU A 148 -16.15 -4.70 11.62
N ALA A 149 -15.48 -5.86 11.61
CA ALA A 149 -16.14 -7.16 11.61
C ALA A 149 -17.01 -7.37 12.87
N LYS A 150 -16.50 -7.03 14.06
CA LYS A 150 -17.27 -7.09 15.32
C LYS A 150 -18.50 -6.19 15.27
N MET A 151 -18.38 -4.96 14.76
CA MET A 151 -19.49 -4.02 14.60
C MET A 151 -20.52 -4.52 13.58
N GLU A 152 -20.09 -5.21 12.52
CA GLU A 152 -21.01 -5.82 11.53
C GLU A 152 -21.84 -6.94 12.17
N VAL A 153 -21.23 -7.80 12.99
CA VAL A 153 -21.96 -8.85 13.73
C VAL A 153 -23.01 -8.23 14.66
N LEU A 154 -22.68 -7.14 15.36
CA LEU A 154 -23.65 -6.42 16.18
C LEU A 154 -24.80 -5.86 15.33
N SER A 155 -24.48 -5.23 14.20
CA SER A 155 -25.47 -4.68 13.26
C SER A 155 -26.39 -5.75 12.68
N HIS A 156 -25.85 -6.94 12.40
CA HIS A 156 -26.63 -8.10 11.98
C HIS A 156 -27.57 -8.56 13.10
N ASN A 157 -27.05 -8.75 14.31
CA ASN A 157 -27.84 -9.21 15.46
C ASN A 157 -28.98 -8.26 15.81
N LYS A 158 -28.79 -6.93 15.69
CA LYS A 158 -29.87 -5.96 15.88
C LYS A 158 -30.97 -6.12 14.83
N ARG A 159 -30.61 -6.21 13.56
CA ARG A 159 -31.58 -6.41 12.46
C ARG A 159 -32.38 -7.69 12.64
N ASP A 160 -31.70 -8.76 13.05
CA ASP A 160 -32.35 -10.04 13.32
C ASP A 160 -33.31 -9.97 14.51
N LEU A 161 -32.91 -9.32 15.60
CA LEU A 161 -33.76 -9.12 16.77
C LEU A 161 -35.01 -8.28 16.43
N GLU A 162 -34.84 -7.19 15.69
CA GLU A 162 -35.94 -6.34 15.22
C GLU A 162 -36.94 -7.13 14.36
N ARG A 163 -36.42 -7.98 13.45
CA ARG A 163 -37.25 -8.88 12.63
C ARG A 163 -38.02 -9.88 13.48
N MET A 164 -37.37 -10.50 14.47
CA MET A 164 -38.03 -11.45 15.38
C MET A 164 -39.16 -10.77 16.17
N LEU A 165 -38.90 -9.59 16.74
CA LEU A 165 -39.90 -8.82 17.48
C LEU A 165 -41.08 -8.39 16.59
N GLN A 166 -40.83 -8.03 15.34
CA GLN A 166 -41.89 -7.71 14.38
C GLN A 166 -42.72 -8.94 14.03
N ASN A 167 -42.09 -10.09 13.80
CA ASN A 167 -42.78 -11.34 13.51
C ASN A 167 -43.66 -11.78 14.70
N GLU A 168 -43.14 -11.68 15.92
CA GLU A 168 -43.91 -11.99 17.14
C GLU A 168 -45.13 -11.07 17.30
N ARG A 169 -44.98 -9.78 17.01
CA ARG A 169 -46.11 -8.82 17.03
C ARG A 169 -47.17 -9.22 16.00
N GLY A 170 -46.77 -9.55 14.78
CA GLY A 170 -47.70 -10.01 13.74
C GLY A 170 -48.41 -11.31 14.10
N GLN A 171 -47.70 -12.26 14.70
CA GLN A 171 -48.30 -13.52 15.18
C GLN A 171 -49.35 -13.27 16.26
N LYS A 172 -49.03 -12.44 17.28
CA LYS A 172 -49.99 -12.07 18.33
C LYS A 172 -51.21 -11.35 17.77
N GLU A 173 -51.01 -10.43 16.83
CA GLU A 173 -52.11 -9.71 16.18
C GLU A 173 -53.03 -10.64 15.38
N HIS A 174 -52.45 -11.60 14.63
CA HIS A 174 -53.22 -12.63 13.94
C HIS A 174 -54.01 -13.52 14.90
N GLU A 175 -53.43 -13.89 16.03
CA GLU A 175 -54.10 -14.70 17.05
C GLU A 175 -55.27 -13.95 17.68
N ILE A 176 -55.07 -12.70 18.10
CA ILE A 176 -56.14 -11.83 18.62
C ILE A 176 -57.27 -11.67 17.60
N ASN A 177 -56.94 -11.44 16.33
CA ASN A 177 -57.94 -11.29 15.27
C ASN A 177 -58.70 -12.60 14.99
N ARG A 178 -58.04 -13.76 15.08
CA ARG A 178 -58.72 -15.07 14.98
C ARG A 178 -59.69 -15.30 16.12
N THR A 179 -59.30 -14.99 17.35
CA THR A 179 -60.17 -15.12 18.54
C THR A 179 -61.39 -14.22 18.41
N ARG A 180 -61.20 -12.93 18.09
CA ARG A 180 -62.32 -11.98 17.89
C ARG A 180 -63.32 -12.44 16.81
N ARG A 181 -62.83 -13.00 15.69
CA ARG A 181 -63.70 -13.55 14.63
C ARG A 181 -64.49 -14.76 15.10
N LYS A 182 -63.89 -15.65 15.90
CA LYS A 182 -64.61 -16.79 16.49
C LYS A 182 -65.70 -16.32 17.45
N ASP A 183 -65.40 -15.36 18.32
CA ASP A 183 -66.36 -14.81 19.29
C ASP A 183 -67.54 -14.15 18.58
N HIS A 184 -67.28 -13.35 17.53
CA HIS A 184 -68.32 -12.71 16.75
C HIS A 184 -69.24 -13.71 16.04
N ASN A 185 -68.67 -14.79 15.48
CA ASN A 185 -69.44 -15.87 14.86
C ASN A 185 -70.27 -16.68 15.88
N MET A 186 -69.77 -16.87 17.11
CA MET A 186 -70.53 -17.55 18.17
C MET A 186 -71.71 -16.71 18.66
N ILE A 187 -71.53 -15.39 18.83
CA ILE A 187 -72.60 -14.47 19.22
C ILE A 187 -73.68 -14.43 18.14
N SER A 188 -73.28 -14.36 16.87
CA SER A 188 -74.23 -14.27 15.75
C SER A 188 -75.09 -15.53 15.59
N ARG A 189 -74.56 -16.72 15.92
CA ARG A 189 -75.33 -17.99 15.88
C ARG A 189 -76.29 -18.20 17.04
N ASN A 190 -76.12 -17.50 18.17
CA ASN A 190 -76.99 -17.62 19.33
C ASN A 190 -78.16 -16.62 19.31
N LEU A 191 -78.20 -15.74 18.30
CA LEU A 191 -79.22 -14.71 18.10
C LEU A 191 -80.20 -15.03 16.95
N GLU A 192 -80.01 -16.16 16.27
CA GLU A 192 -80.93 -16.77 15.29
C GLU A 192 -81.69 -17.94 15.96
#